data_AF-A0A661HVY2-F1
#
_entry.id   AF-A0A661HVY2-F1
#
_cell.length_a   1.000
_cell.length_b   1.000
_cell.length_c   1.000
_cell.angle_alpha   90.00
_cell.angle_beta   90.00
_cell.angle_gamma   90.00
#
_symmetry.space_group_name_H-M   'P 1'
#
loop_
_entity.id
_entity.type
_entity.pdbx_description
1 polymer ?
#
loop_
_entity_poly.entity_id
_entity_poly.type
_entity_poly.pdbx_seq_one_letter_code
_entity_poly.pdbx_strand_id
1 'polypeptide(L)'
;MAKQRFRDIKQGKAVSTPEIQKSKTPANNYASVGLKIKAFLTDAFMLVMPIMYVIFYLVMDGREGFAEDMLMGWVYILIPLVVVQTIFMYLSGQTPGYRAYNITLIDENTKEKPSLFVILFRNLTAILSLFTLIGWALMFFRKDKKTLHDLLSATAVVNKK
;
A
#
# COMPACT_ATOMS: atom_id res chain seq x y z
N MET A 1 58.12 -1.02 7.25
CA MET A 1 57.58 -2.10 6.38
C MET A 1 56.57 -1.52 5.37
N ALA A 2 57.02 -0.76 4.37
CA ALA A 2 56.13 -0.06 3.41
C ALA A 2 56.26 -0.54 1.95
N LYS A 3 57.04 -1.60 1.69
CA LYS A 3 57.38 -2.05 0.32
C LYS A 3 56.46 -3.13 -0.26
N GLN A 4 55.57 -3.74 0.51
CA GLN A 4 54.69 -4.81 -0.01
C GLN A 4 53.62 -4.28 -0.98
N ARG A 5 53.08 -3.08 -0.73
CA ARG A 5 51.99 -2.50 -1.53
C ARG A 5 52.30 -2.30 -3.01
N PHE A 6 53.53 -1.93 -3.37
CA PHE A 6 53.89 -1.68 -4.77
C PHE A 6 54.15 -2.96 -5.57
N ARG A 7 54.49 -4.07 -4.91
CA ARG A 7 54.77 -5.35 -5.57
C ARG A 7 53.49 -6.03 -6.06
N ASP A 8 52.40 -5.86 -5.31
CA ASP A 8 51.10 -6.49 -5.61
C ASP A 8 50.38 -5.84 -6.82
N ILE A 9 50.53 -4.52 -6.98
CA ILE A 9 49.94 -3.76 -8.11
C ILE A 9 50.60 -4.15 -9.43
N LYS A 10 51.91 -4.45 -9.43
CA LYS A 10 52.68 -4.80 -10.62
C LYS A 10 52.45 -6.26 -11.07
N GLN A 11 51.93 -7.12 -10.18
CA GLN A 11 51.62 -8.52 -10.47
C GLN A 11 50.17 -8.74 -10.94
N GLY A 12 49.44 -7.67 -11.30
CA GLY A 12 48.08 -7.79 -11.84
C GLY A 12 47.04 -8.27 -10.82
N LYS A 13 47.39 -8.35 -9.53
CA LYS A 13 46.40 -8.56 -8.46
C LYS A 13 45.67 -7.25 -8.24
N ALA A 14 44.63 -7.04 -9.05
CA ALA A 14 43.63 -6.03 -8.80
C ALA A 14 43.12 -6.22 -7.37
N VAL A 15 43.35 -5.23 -6.52
CA VAL A 15 42.72 -5.12 -5.22
C VAL A 15 41.22 -5.04 -5.50
N SER A 16 40.50 -6.14 -5.26
CA SER A 16 39.06 -6.18 -5.35
C SER A 16 38.50 -5.24 -4.28
N THR A 17 38.24 -4.00 -4.67
CA THR A 17 37.30 -3.13 -3.96
C THR A 17 36.06 -3.95 -3.70
N PRO A 18 35.57 -4.07 -2.44
CA PRO A 18 34.29 -4.71 -2.21
C PRO A 18 33.27 -3.93 -3.03
N GLU A 19 32.78 -4.55 -4.11
CA GLU A 19 31.61 -4.06 -4.81
C GLU A 19 30.53 -3.92 -3.74
N ILE A 20 30.19 -2.66 -3.43
CA ILE A 20 28.91 -2.35 -2.82
C ILE A 20 27.91 -3.05 -3.72
N GLN A 21 27.36 -4.16 -3.23
CA GLN A 21 26.33 -4.91 -3.90
C GLN A 21 25.24 -3.89 -4.19
N LYS A 22 25.21 -3.37 -5.42
CA LYS A 22 24.02 -2.76 -5.98
C LYS A 22 23.02 -3.89 -5.90
N SER A 23 22.18 -3.86 -4.87
CA SER A 23 21.03 -4.72 -4.75
C SER A 23 20.40 -4.67 -6.14
N LYS A 24 20.37 -5.83 -6.81
CA LYS A 24 19.65 -5.95 -8.07
C LYS A 24 18.23 -5.57 -7.70
N THR A 25 17.82 -4.33 -7.97
CA THR A 25 16.44 -3.90 -7.81
C THR A 25 15.65 -4.89 -8.66
N PRO A 26 14.86 -5.81 -8.07
CA PRO A 26 14.03 -6.67 -8.90
C PRO A 26 13.18 -5.70 -9.71
N ALA A 27 13.16 -5.86 -11.03
CA ALA A 27 12.36 -5.02 -11.93
C ALA A 27 11.02 -4.78 -11.25
N ASN A 28 10.78 -3.54 -10.78
CA ASN A 28 9.70 -3.28 -9.83
C ASN A 28 8.40 -3.72 -10.50
N ASN A 29 7.86 -4.86 -10.08
CA ASN A 29 6.69 -5.48 -10.68
C ASN A 29 5.44 -4.79 -10.14
N TYR A 30 5.36 -3.48 -10.36
CA TYR A 30 4.26 -2.66 -9.89
C TYR A 30 2.95 -3.12 -10.53
N ALA A 31 1.93 -3.25 -9.70
CA ALA A 31 0.61 -3.59 -10.18
C ALA A 31 0.11 -2.53 -11.17
N SER A 32 -0.57 -2.99 -12.23
CA SER A 32 -1.18 -2.07 -13.19
C SER A 32 -2.29 -1.26 -12.53
N VAL A 33 -2.55 -0.05 -13.04
CA VAL A 33 -3.63 0.82 -12.54
C VAL A 33 -4.97 0.08 -12.60
N GLY A 34 -5.23 -0.66 -13.68
CA GLY A 34 -6.45 -1.46 -13.83
C GLY A 34 -6.62 -2.53 -12.75
N LEU A 35 -5.56 -3.23 -12.33
CA LEU A 35 -5.65 -4.21 -11.24
C LEU A 35 -5.94 -3.54 -9.90
N LYS A 36 -5.33 -2.38 -9.63
CA LYS A 36 -5.60 -1.61 -8.41
C LYS A 36 -7.05 -1.12 -8.34
N ILE A 37 -7.60 -0.62 -9.46
CA ILE A 37 -9.00 -0.18 -9.56
C ILE A 37 -9.95 -1.36 -9.37
N LYS A 38 -9.69 -2.49 -10.04
CA LYS A 38 -10.49 -3.71 -9.88
C LYS A 38 -10.47 -4.20 -8.43
N ALA A 39 -9.29 -4.22 -7.81
CA ALA A 39 -9.15 -4.61 -6.41
C ALA A 39 -9.89 -3.66 -5.45
N PHE A 40 -9.80 -2.35 -5.68
CA PHE A 40 -10.56 -1.35 -4.93
C PHE A 40 -12.07 -1.54 -5.09
N LEU A 41 -12.56 -1.81 -6.30
CA LEU A 41 -13.97 -2.09 -6.54
C LEU A 41 -14.42 -3.37 -5.83
N THR A 42 -13.61 -4.42 -5.86
CA THR A 42 -13.88 -5.65 -5.10
C THR A 42 -13.92 -5.38 -3.60
N ASP A 43 -13.00 -4.58 -3.06
CA ASP A 43 -13.02 -4.19 -1.65
C ASP A 43 -14.24 -3.34 -1.28
N ALA A 44 -14.76 -2.52 -2.20
CA ALA A 44 -16.00 -1.78 -1.97
C ALA A 44 -17.20 -2.73 -1.74
N PHE A 45 -17.29 -3.81 -2.51
CA PHE A 45 -18.34 -4.80 -2.28
C PHE A 45 -18.08 -5.72 -1.08
N MET A 46 -16.83 -6.19 -0.92
CA MET A 46 -16.51 -7.18 0.12
C MET A 46 -16.37 -6.59 1.52
N LEU A 47 -15.92 -5.34 1.65
CA LEU A 47 -15.70 -4.68 2.94
C LEU A 47 -16.76 -3.61 3.21
N VAL A 48 -16.96 -2.69 2.27
CA VAL A 48 -17.82 -1.52 2.53
C VAL A 48 -19.29 -1.94 2.64
N MET A 49 -19.82 -2.79 1.74
CA MET A 49 -21.24 -3.17 1.83
C MET A 49 -21.64 -3.89 3.13
N PRO A 50 -20.91 -4.93 3.62
CA PRO A 50 -21.26 -5.56 4.90
C PRO A 50 -21.19 -4.59 6.08
N ILE A 51 -20.17 -3.74 6.12
CA ILE A 51 -20.01 -2.72 7.16
C ILE A 51 -21.17 -1.73 7.10
N MET A 52 -21.50 -1.21 5.92
CA MET A 52 -22.64 -0.31 5.74
C MET A 52 -23.93 -0.97 6.18
N TYR A 53 -24.20 -2.21 5.78
CA TYR A 53 -25.42 -2.92 6.18
C TYR A 53 -25.56 -3.02 7.70
N VAL A 54 -24.49 -3.39 8.41
CA VAL A 54 -24.47 -3.44 9.88
C VAL A 54 -24.76 -2.08 10.48
N ILE A 55 -24.08 -1.02 10.04
CA ILE A 55 -24.27 0.32 10.61
C ILE A 55 -25.66 0.87 10.30
N PHE A 56 -26.12 0.77 9.05
CA PHE A 56 -27.43 1.28 8.65
C PHE A 56 -28.54 0.62 9.46
N TYR A 57 -28.58 -0.71 9.53
CA TYR A 57 -29.74 -1.40 10.11
C TYR A 57 -29.63 -1.68 11.60
N LEU A 58 -28.42 -1.90 12.15
CA LEU A 58 -28.25 -2.26 13.56
C LEU A 58 -27.89 -1.07 14.45
N VAL A 59 -27.39 0.03 13.88
CA VAL A 59 -26.93 1.19 14.67
C VAL A 59 -27.79 2.43 14.42
N MET A 60 -28.13 2.73 13.17
CA MET A 60 -28.77 3.99 12.78
C MET A 60 -30.27 3.87 12.47
N ASP A 61 -30.93 2.78 12.88
CA ASP A 61 -32.36 2.51 12.66
C ASP A 61 -32.83 2.67 11.19
N GLY A 62 -31.96 2.27 10.26
CA GLY A 62 -32.22 2.29 8.84
C GLY A 62 -31.82 3.60 8.14
N ARG A 63 -32.53 3.90 7.05
CA ARG A 63 -32.21 5.03 6.17
C ARG A 63 -32.50 6.38 6.81
N GLU A 64 -33.57 6.46 7.60
CA GLU A 64 -34.05 7.72 8.19
C GLU A 64 -33.04 8.23 9.22
N GLY A 65 -32.64 7.41 10.19
CA GLY A 65 -31.61 7.82 11.16
C GLY A 65 -30.25 8.09 10.52
N PHE A 66 -29.86 7.39 9.45
CA PHE A 66 -28.66 7.77 8.69
C PHE A 66 -28.78 9.12 8.01
N ALA A 67 -29.96 9.47 7.48
CA ALA A 67 -30.18 10.75 6.80
C ALA A 67 -30.19 11.93 7.76
N GLU A 68 -30.68 11.72 9.00
CA GLU A 68 -30.67 12.73 10.06
C GLU A 68 -29.23 13.06 10.49
N ASP A 69 -28.41 12.05 10.76
CA ASP A 69 -27.04 12.20 11.28
C ASP A 69 -25.98 11.70 10.29
N MET A 70 -26.05 12.19 9.05
CA MET A 70 -25.24 11.67 7.93
C MET A 70 -23.72 11.73 8.19
N LEU A 71 -23.24 12.77 8.86
CA LEU A 71 -21.82 12.89 9.23
C LEU A 71 -21.40 11.77 10.19
N MET A 72 -22.19 11.51 11.23
CA MET A 72 -21.92 10.43 12.18
C MET A 72 -22.05 9.06 11.53
N GLY A 73 -23.02 8.88 10.63
CA GLY A 73 -23.16 7.67 9.83
C GLY A 73 -21.90 7.36 9.02
N TRP A 74 -21.33 8.35 8.34
CA TRP A 74 -20.05 8.16 7.63
C TRP A 74 -18.88 7.85 8.56
N VAL A 75 -18.80 8.50 9.73
CA VAL A 75 -17.77 8.18 10.74
C VAL A 75 -17.88 6.73 11.22
N TYR A 76 -19.10 6.27 11.52
CA TYR A 76 -19.37 4.88 11.91
C TYR A 76 -19.08 3.85 10.82
N ILE A 77 -19.10 4.23 9.55
CA ILE A 77 -18.70 3.35 8.43
C ILE A 77 -17.18 3.37 8.24
N LEU A 78 -16.57 4.56 8.24
CA LEU A 78 -15.15 4.73 7.91
C LEU A 78 -14.23 4.18 8.98
N ILE A 79 -14.56 4.31 10.27
CA ILE A 79 -13.70 3.81 11.36
C ILE A 79 -13.56 2.28 11.28
N PRO A 80 -14.63 1.47 11.26
CA PRO A 80 -14.52 0.02 11.09
C PRO A 80 -13.84 -0.37 9.78
N LEU A 81 -14.07 0.38 8.69
CA LEU A 81 -13.42 0.12 7.40
C LEU A 81 -11.89 0.21 7.53
N VAL A 82 -11.37 1.28 8.14
CA VAL A 82 -9.92 1.44 8.37
C VAL A 82 -9.38 0.32 9.25
N VAL A 83 -10.09 -0.02 10.32
CA VAL A 83 -9.68 -1.08 11.26
C VAL A 83 -9.59 -2.41 10.53
N VAL A 84 -10.64 -2.81 9.82
CA VAL A 84 -10.70 -4.09 9.09
C VAL A 84 -9.64 -4.14 7.98
N GLN A 85 -9.50 -3.09 7.17
CA GLN A 85 -8.46 -3.02 6.15
C GLN A 85 -7.05 -3.13 6.74
N THR A 86 -6.80 -2.44 7.86
CA THR A 86 -5.52 -2.47 8.55
C THR A 86 -5.22 -3.87 9.09
N ILE A 87 -6.21 -4.56 9.67
CA ILE A 87 -6.04 -5.95 10.13
C ILE A 87 -5.71 -6.89 8.96
N PHE A 88 -6.47 -6.83 7.86
CA PHE A 88 -6.21 -7.69 6.69
C PHE A 88 -4.81 -7.47 6.11
N MET A 89 -4.41 -6.22 5.94
CA MET A 89 -3.08 -5.85 5.46
C MET A 89 -1.99 -6.22 6.48
N TYR A 90 -2.22 -6.03 7.77
CA TYR A 90 -1.26 -6.39 8.81
C TYR A 90 -1.10 -7.91 8.98
N LEU A 91 -2.10 -8.72 8.66
CA LEU A 91 -1.96 -10.19 8.71
C LEU A 91 -1.37 -10.74 7.41
N SER A 92 -1.88 -10.33 6.26
CA SER A 92 -1.57 -10.99 4.99
C SER A 92 -0.83 -10.12 3.96
N GLY A 93 -0.68 -8.82 4.22
CA GLY A 93 -0.18 -7.85 3.22
C GLY A 93 -1.20 -7.52 2.13
N GLN A 94 -2.42 -8.06 2.23
CA GLN A 94 -3.45 -7.99 1.20
C GLN A 94 -4.84 -7.72 1.84
N THR A 95 -5.65 -6.90 1.19
CA THR A 95 -7.11 -6.88 1.39
C THR A 95 -7.77 -8.01 0.58
N PRO A 96 -9.06 -8.33 0.81
CA PRO A 96 -9.79 -9.30 -0.01
C PRO A 96 -9.70 -9.01 -1.52
N GLY A 97 -9.83 -7.76 -1.94
CA GLY A 97 -9.65 -7.33 -3.32
C GLY A 97 -8.23 -7.51 -3.82
N TYR A 98 -7.22 -7.21 -2.99
CA TYR A 98 -5.82 -7.42 -3.37
C TYR A 98 -5.50 -8.91 -3.55
N ARG A 99 -6.09 -9.75 -2.69
CA ARG A 99 -6.00 -11.21 -2.81
C ARG A 99 -6.67 -11.72 -4.08
N ALA A 100 -7.83 -11.18 -4.47
CA ALA A 100 -8.53 -11.58 -5.69
C ALA A 100 -7.72 -11.36 -6.98
N TYR A 101 -6.83 -10.36 -6.98
CA TYR A 101 -6.00 -10.01 -8.14
C TYR A 101 -4.51 -10.32 -7.96
N ASN A 102 -4.13 -11.12 -6.95
CA ASN A 102 -2.74 -11.48 -6.66
C ASN A 102 -1.80 -10.26 -6.59
N ILE A 103 -2.24 -9.18 -5.96
CA ILE A 103 -1.41 -7.99 -5.70
C ILE A 103 -1.17 -7.86 -4.20
N THR A 104 -0.03 -7.31 -3.80
CA THR A 104 0.32 -7.17 -2.38
C THR A 104 0.92 -5.80 -2.11
N LEU A 105 0.71 -5.32 -0.89
CA LEU A 105 1.33 -4.10 -0.39
C LEU A 105 2.74 -4.42 0.13
N ILE A 106 3.71 -3.65 -0.31
CA ILE A 106 5.09 -3.68 0.19
C ILE A 106 5.53 -2.29 0.59
N ASP A 107 6.51 -2.22 1.48
CA ASP A 107 7.26 -1.00 1.77
C ASP A 107 8.30 -0.78 0.65
N GLU A 108 8.43 0.45 0.17
CA GLU A 108 9.31 0.77 -0.96
C GLU A 108 10.79 0.63 -0.62
N ASN A 109 11.16 0.91 0.64
CA ASN A 109 12.55 0.91 1.09
C ASN A 109 13.01 -0.50 1.44
N THR A 110 12.21 -1.24 2.21
CA THR A 110 12.57 -2.59 2.66
C THR A 110 12.18 -3.69 1.67
N LYS A 111 11.22 -3.41 0.77
CA LYS A 111 10.58 -4.40 -0.12
C LYS A 111 9.87 -5.53 0.61
N GLU A 112 9.71 -5.40 1.92
CA GLU A 112 8.98 -6.32 2.78
C GLU A 112 7.59 -5.77 3.10
N LYS A 113 6.85 -6.51 3.91
CA LYS A 113 5.53 -6.09 4.37
C LYS A 113 5.65 -4.84 5.27
N PRO A 114 4.85 -3.79 5.04
CA PRO A 114 4.93 -2.58 5.86
C PRO A 114 4.55 -2.83 7.32
N SER A 115 5.08 -2.01 8.22
CA SER A 115 4.72 -2.06 9.64
C SER A 115 3.26 -1.63 9.87
N LEU A 116 2.69 -2.04 11.01
CA LEU A 116 1.29 -1.72 11.35
C LEU A 116 0.99 -0.22 11.31
N PHE A 117 1.91 0.61 11.79
CA PHE A 117 1.76 2.06 11.78
C PHE A 117 1.74 2.64 10.37
N VAL A 118 2.62 2.15 9.48
CA VAL A 118 2.66 2.58 8.07
C VAL A 118 1.37 2.19 7.34
N ILE A 119 0.84 0.99 7.61
CA ILE A 119 -0.44 0.53 7.04
C ILE A 119 -1.59 1.42 7.51
N LEU A 120 -1.66 1.70 8.82
CA LEU A 120 -2.71 2.55 9.39
C LEU A 120 -2.65 3.96 8.80
N PHE A 121 -1.46 4.56 8.76
CA PHE A 121 -1.24 5.88 8.15
C PHE A 121 -1.62 5.92 6.67
N ARG A 122 -1.25 4.88 5.91
CA ARG A 122 -1.64 4.72 4.50
C ARG A 122 -3.17 4.66 4.35
N ASN A 123 -3.87 3.88 5.17
CA ASN A 123 -5.32 3.73 5.07
C ASN A 123 -6.06 5.02 5.45
N LEU A 124 -5.59 5.75 6.47
CA LEU A 124 -6.13 7.08 6.83
C LEU A 124 -5.91 8.10 5.70
N THR A 125 -4.69 8.16 5.15
CA THR A 125 -4.39 9.05 4.02
C THR A 125 -5.11 8.64 2.74
N ALA A 126 -5.45 7.36 2.56
CA ALA A 126 -6.24 6.89 1.42
C ALA A 126 -7.68 7.42 1.47
N ILE A 127 -8.28 7.53 2.67
CA ILE A 127 -9.60 8.15 2.86
C ILE A 127 -9.54 9.64 2.52
N LEU A 128 -8.54 10.36 3.03
CA LEU A 128 -8.34 11.79 2.68
C LEU A 128 -8.08 11.97 1.17
N SER A 129 -7.33 11.04 0.55
CA SER A 129 -7.10 11.02 -0.88
C SER A 129 -8.39 10.78 -1.67
N LEU A 130 -9.33 10.01 -1.12
CA LEU A 130 -10.62 9.74 -1.76
C LEU A 130 -11.48 11.00 -1.82
N PHE A 131 -11.52 11.80 -0.74
CA PHE A 131 -12.26 13.07 -0.71
C PHE A 131 -11.73 14.12 -1.70
N THR A 132 -10.43 14.09 -2.00
CA THR A 132 -9.81 15.05 -2.91
C THR A 132 -9.82 14.62 -4.36
N LEU A 133 -10.07 13.33 -4.67
CA LEU A 133 -10.01 12.64 -5.97
C LEU A 133 -8.65 12.72 -6.70
N ILE A 134 -7.97 13.87 -6.63
CA ILE A 134 -6.62 14.15 -7.14
C ILE A 134 -5.61 13.15 -6.57
N GLY A 135 -5.75 12.77 -5.30
CA GLY A 135 -4.85 11.82 -4.65
C GLY A 135 -4.85 10.44 -5.31
N TRP A 136 -5.99 10.02 -5.88
CA TRP A 136 -6.09 8.79 -6.66
C TRP A 136 -5.70 9.01 -8.13
N ALA A 137 -6.05 10.15 -8.72
CA ALA A 137 -5.71 10.48 -10.10
C ALA A 137 -4.19 10.47 -10.38
N LEU A 138 -3.36 10.73 -9.36
CA LEU A 138 -1.90 10.71 -9.45
C LEU A 138 -1.35 9.42 -10.08
N MET A 139 -2.00 8.27 -9.84
CA MET A 139 -1.53 6.98 -10.34
C MET A 139 -1.55 6.86 -11.88
N PHE A 140 -2.35 7.67 -12.58
CA PHE A 140 -2.45 7.65 -14.04
C PHE A 140 -1.32 8.42 -14.71
N PHE A 141 -0.81 9.47 -14.06
CA PHE A 141 0.24 10.33 -14.60
C PHE A 141 1.65 9.84 -14.29
N ARG A 142 1.80 8.94 -13.31
CA ARG A 142 3.11 8.46 -12.87
C ARG A 142 3.49 7.12 -13.46
N LYS A 143 4.77 6.97 -13.80
CA LYS A 143 5.35 5.71 -14.32
C LYS A 143 5.32 4.58 -13.29
N ASP A 144 5.40 4.90 -12.00
CA ASP A 144 5.34 3.94 -10.88
C ASP A 144 3.92 3.57 -10.45
N LYS A 145 2.89 4.22 -11.05
CA LYS A 145 1.47 3.96 -10.80
C LYS A 145 1.06 4.10 -9.33
N LYS A 146 1.80 4.90 -8.54
CA LYS A 146 1.52 5.13 -7.11
C LYS A 146 0.45 6.21 -6.92
N THR A 147 -0.39 6.01 -5.92
CA THR A 147 -1.34 7.02 -5.43
C THR A 147 -0.67 7.98 -4.44
N LEU A 148 -1.35 9.06 -4.07
CA LEU A 148 -0.83 10.00 -3.07
C LEU A 148 -0.58 9.31 -1.72
N HIS A 149 -1.52 8.50 -1.24
CA HIS A 149 -1.36 7.76 0.00
C HIS A 149 -0.18 6.79 -0.07
N ASP A 150 0.02 6.08 -1.19
CA ASP A 150 1.18 5.20 -1.37
C ASP A 150 2.51 5.97 -1.32
N LEU A 151 2.55 7.20 -1.85
CA LEU A 151 3.74 8.04 -1.81
C LEU A 151 4.02 8.55 -0.39
N LEU A 152 2.99 8.99 0.32
CA LEU A 152 3.12 9.51 1.69
C LEU A 152 3.54 8.41 2.69
N SER A 153 3.07 7.18 2.50
CA SER A 153 3.43 6.05 3.36
C SER A 153 4.69 5.31 2.88
N ALA A 154 5.36 5.78 1.83
CA ALA A 154 6.47 5.08 1.18
C ALA A 154 6.16 3.60 0.87
N THR A 155 4.92 3.31 0.45
CA THR A 155 4.50 1.95 0.07
C THR A 155 4.33 1.83 -1.45
N ALA A 156 4.28 0.58 -1.91
CA ALA A 156 3.93 0.27 -3.28
C ALA A 156 3.08 -0.99 -3.35
N VAL A 157 2.19 -1.02 -4.33
CA VAL A 157 1.42 -2.22 -4.66
C VAL A 157 2.10 -2.94 -5.82
N VAL A 158 2.49 -4.18 -5.59
CA VAL A 158 3.21 -5.02 -6.57
C VAL A 158 2.42 -6.29 -6.88
N ASN A 159 2.63 -6.87 -8.06
CA ASN A 159 2.08 -8.18 -8.39
C ASN A 159 2.84 -9.25 -7.59
N LYS A 160 2.08 -10.05 -6.85
CA LYS A 160 2.56 -11.23 -6.12
C LYS A 160 2.78 -12.33 -7.16
N LYS A 161 4.03 -12.79 -7.28
CA LYS A 161 4.36 -13.98 -8.09
C LYS A 161 3.95 -15.24 -7.34
#